data_AF-A0A1C7M4L8-F1
#
_entry.id   AF-A0A1C7M4L8-F1
#
_cell.length_a   1.000
_cell.length_b   1.000
_cell.length_c   1.000
_cell.angle_alpha   90.00
_cell.angle_beta   90.00
_cell.angle_gamma   90.00
#
_symmetry.space_group_name_H-M   'P 1'
#
loop_
_entity.id
_entity.type
_entity.pdbx_description
1 polymer ?
#
loop_
_entity_poly.entity_id
_entity_poly.type
_entity_poly.pdbx_seq_one_letter_code
_entity_poly.pdbx_strand_id
1 'polypeptide(L)'
;MDSLPDGSIAVCVAGQIKYMSGQIFYKFRQASDFWYLTGFEEPDAAVILEKRPSSPRGYHMTLFSVGSDALKEKWEGARTSPDDVVRHFHADDAQPISAFPPALKKFAASADHIYVDIPSTSSSKRARAVSPRSLLKYLSPSGGCRARIMIVS
;
A
#
# COMPACT_ATOMS: atom_id res chain seq x y z
N MET A 1 11.53 11.82 -2.26
CA MET A 1 11.34 12.17 -0.84
C MET A 1 11.71 13.61 -0.55
N ASP A 2 12.73 14.14 -1.22
CA ASP A 2 13.17 15.53 -1.05
C ASP A 2 12.11 16.58 -1.41
N SER A 3 11.19 16.24 -2.33
CA SER A 3 10.07 17.10 -2.73
C SER A 3 8.92 17.15 -1.72
N LEU A 4 8.87 16.23 -0.74
CA LEU A 4 7.81 16.19 0.26
C LEU A 4 8.21 17.04 1.47
N PRO A 5 7.27 17.74 2.15
CA PRO A 5 7.55 18.40 3.41
C PRO A 5 7.91 17.40 4.51
N ASP A 6 8.53 17.85 5.60
CA ASP A 6 8.78 17.00 6.76
C ASP A 6 7.46 16.53 7.40
N GLY A 7 7.48 15.40 8.11
CA GLY A 7 6.27 14.78 8.65
C GLY A 7 5.37 14.11 7.59
N SER A 8 5.89 13.90 6.37
CA SER A 8 5.15 13.25 5.28
C SER A 8 5.30 11.73 5.29
N ILE A 9 4.20 11.04 4.95
CA ILE A 9 4.20 9.63 4.58
C ILE A 9 3.65 9.47 3.16
N ALA A 10 4.23 8.57 2.38
CA ALA A 10 3.72 8.14 1.10
C ALA A 10 3.29 6.67 1.18
N VAL A 11 2.10 6.37 0.69
CA VAL A 11 1.49 5.04 0.76
C VAL A 11 1.11 4.60 -0.64
N CYS A 12 1.64 3.45 -1.05
CA CYS A 12 1.31 2.81 -2.32
C CYS A 12 0.91 1.37 -2.07
N VAL A 13 -0.06 0.89 -2.84
CA VAL A 13 -0.57 -0.48 -2.77
C VAL A 13 -0.23 -1.22 -4.06
N ALA A 14 0.01 -2.52 -3.93
CA ALA A 14 0.21 -3.38 -5.08
C ALA A 14 -1.04 -3.44 -5.96
N GLY A 15 -0.82 -3.77 -7.22
CA GLY A 15 -1.82 -4.15 -8.19
C GLY A 15 -2.59 -5.38 -7.72
N GLN A 16 -3.82 -5.48 -8.19
CA GLN A 16 -4.71 -6.58 -7.88
C GLN A 16 -4.66 -7.66 -8.96
N ILE A 17 -4.85 -8.91 -8.56
CA ILE A 17 -5.05 -10.02 -9.49
C ILE A 17 -6.36 -9.77 -10.26
N LYS A 18 -6.28 -9.82 -11.59
CA LYS A 18 -7.45 -9.66 -12.46
C LYS A 18 -7.91 -11.02 -12.97
N TYR A 19 -9.20 -11.28 -12.87
CA TYR A 19 -9.80 -12.54 -13.30
C TYR A 19 -10.41 -12.41 -14.69
N MET A 20 -10.19 -13.41 -15.52
CA MET A 20 -10.80 -13.54 -16.85
C MET A 20 -12.19 -14.16 -16.75
N SER A 21 -12.29 -15.31 -16.08
CA SER A 21 -13.53 -16.03 -15.84
C SER A 21 -13.35 -17.03 -14.70
N GLY A 22 -14.29 -17.11 -13.77
CA GLY A 22 -14.22 -18.02 -12.63
C GLY A 22 -12.90 -17.90 -11.88
N GLN A 23 -12.14 -19.01 -11.82
CA GLN A 23 -10.83 -19.10 -11.16
C GLN A 23 -9.64 -18.85 -12.10
N ILE A 24 -9.88 -18.48 -13.36
CA ILE A 24 -8.82 -18.22 -14.35
C ILE A 24 -8.40 -16.75 -14.22
N PHE A 25 -7.16 -16.51 -13.79
CA PHE A 25 -6.58 -15.18 -13.69
C PHE A 25 -5.74 -14.84 -14.92
N TYR A 26 -5.71 -13.56 -15.28
CA TYR A 26 -4.74 -13.04 -16.25
C TYR A 26 -3.35 -13.02 -15.65
N LYS A 27 -2.31 -12.96 -16.50
CA LYS A 27 -0.95 -12.68 -16.04
C LYS A 27 -0.96 -11.44 -15.14
N PHE A 28 -0.40 -11.58 -13.95
CA PHE A 28 -0.32 -10.49 -12.99
C PHE A 28 0.47 -9.33 -13.60
N ARG A 29 -0.04 -8.11 -13.37
CA ARG A 29 0.63 -6.87 -13.72
C ARG A 29 0.58 -5.96 -12.50
N GLN A 30 1.76 -5.57 -12.03
CA GLN A 30 1.91 -4.70 -10.88
C GLN A 30 1.40 -3.28 -11.16
N ALA A 31 0.98 -2.57 -10.10
CA ALA A 31 0.73 -1.13 -10.19
C ALA A 31 2.02 -0.39 -10.52
N SER A 32 1.98 0.52 -11.52
CA SER A 32 3.20 1.15 -12.06
C SER A 32 4.00 1.87 -10.99
N ASP A 33 3.33 2.67 -10.15
CA ASP A 33 3.98 3.47 -9.11
C ASP A 33 4.56 2.59 -8.00
N PHE A 34 3.81 1.56 -7.60
CA PHE A 34 4.28 0.58 -6.64
C PHE A 34 5.53 -0.15 -7.15
N TRP A 35 5.53 -0.59 -8.40
CA TRP A 35 6.68 -1.25 -9.02
C TRP A 35 7.87 -0.30 -9.17
N TYR A 36 7.63 0.94 -9.56
CA TYR A 36 8.68 1.95 -9.69
C TYR A 36 9.37 2.26 -8.36
N LEU A 37 8.59 2.34 -7.27
CA LEU A 37 9.12 2.66 -5.94
C LEU A 37 9.81 1.47 -5.26
N THR A 38 9.34 0.25 -5.50
CA THR A 38 9.78 -0.92 -4.72
C THR A 38 10.49 -1.98 -5.54
N GLY A 39 10.22 -2.10 -6.84
CA GLY A 39 10.61 -3.24 -7.67
C GLY A 39 9.88 -4.54 -7.33
N PHE A 40 8.96 -4.54 -6.37
CA PHE A 40 8.31 -5.74 -5.84
C PHE A 40 7.15 -6.20 -6.76
N GLU A 41 7.19 -7.45 -7.22
CA GLU A 41 6.26 -7.98 -8.25
C GLU A 41 5.31 -9.06 -7.73
N GLU A 42 4.92 -9.00 -6.46
CA GLU A 42 3.87 -9.87 -5.91
C GLU A 42 2.57 -9.09 -5.62
N PRO A 43 1.39 -9.76 -5.75
CA PRO A 43 0.11 -9.19 -5.32
C PRO A 43 0.00 -9.15 -3.79
N ASP A 44 -1.08 -8.53 -3.30
CA ASP A 44 -1.40 -8.46 -1.86
C ASP A 44 -0.25 -7.88 -1.02
N ALA A 45 0.34 -6.81 -1.54
CA ALA A 45 1.42 -6.08 -0.92
C ALA A 45 1.12 -4.58 -0.83
N ALA A 46 1.81 -3.90 0.08
CA ALA A 46 1.72 -2.46 0.26
C ALA A 46 3.06 -1.91 0.75
N VAL A 47 3.29 -0.62 0.55
CA VAL A 47 4.49 0.06 1.05
C VAL A 47 4.09 1.35 1.73
N ILE A 48 4.72 1.61 2.87
CA ILE A 48 4.69 2.90 3.54
C ILE A 48 6.11 3.45 3.54
N LEU A 49 6.27 4.61 2.94
CA LEU A 49 7.50 5.37 2.94
C LEU A 49 7.33 6.57 3.87
N GLU A 50 8.02 6.56 5.00
CA GLU A 50 8.01 7.64 5.98
C GLU A 50 9.20 8.56 5.71
N LYS A 51 8.97 9.86 5.50
CA LYS A 51 10.08 10.82 5.38
C LYS A 51 10.77 10.95 6.72
N ARG A 52 12.07 10.58 6.76
CA ARG A 52 12.93 10.68 7.93
C ARG A 52 14.24 11.35 7.54
N PRO A 53 14.37 12.68 7.75
CA PRO A 53 15.58 13.41 7.41
C PRO A 53 16.84 12.89 8.12
N SER A 54 16.69 12.24 9.28
CA SER A 54 17.77 11.63 10.05
C SER A 54 18.26 10.29 9.50
N SER A 55 17.50 9.65 8.60
CA SER A 55 17.93 8.43 7.91
C SER A 55 18.94 8.77 6.82
N PRO A 56 19.99 7.96 6.58
CA PRO A 56 20.93 8.18 5.47
C PRO A 56 20.25 8.31 4.10
N ARG A 57 19.11 7.66 3.91
CA ARG A 57 18.31 7.70 2.68
C ARG A 57 17.27 8.84 2.66
N GLY A 58 17.11 9.56 3.77
CA GLY A 58 16.06 10.58 3.96
C GLY A 58 14.65 9.99 4.17
N TYR A 59 14.52 8.67 4.21
CA TYR A 59 13.26 7.97 4.47
C TYR A 59 13.47 6.62 5.15
N HIS A 60 12.36 6.08 5.62
CA HIS A 60 12.23 4.72 6.11
C HIS A 60 11.15 4.00 5.32
N MET A 61 11.49 2.85 4.75
CA MET A 61 10.63 2.03 3.91
C MET A 61 10.17 0.79 4.66
N THR A 62 8.88 0.69 4.91
CA THR A 62 8.25 -0.53 5.43
C THR A 62 7.43 -1.18 4.32
N LEU A 63 7.82 -2.38 3.91
CA LEU A 63 7.10 -3.17 2.91
C LEU A 63 6.24 -4.22 3.62
N PHE A 64 5.00 -4.33 3.16
CA PHE A 64 4.01 -5.29 3.65
C PHE A 64 3.75 -6.32 2.57
N SER A 65 3.89 -7.61 2.86
CA SER A 65 3.64 -8.69 1.91
C SER A 65 3.01 -9.90 2.59
N VAL A 66 2.51 -10.87 1.83
CA VAL A 66 1.94 -12.10 2.39
C VAL A 66 3.00 -12.93 3.14
N GLY A 67 4.25 -12.88 2.66
CA GLY A 67 5.36 -13.71 3.13
C GLY A 67 5.36 -15.11 2.51
N SER A 68 6.30 -15.92 2.98
CA SER A 68 6.52 -17.30 2.53
C SER A 68 5.66 -18.31 3.30
N ASP A 69 5.07 -19.28 2.59
CA ASP A 69 4.31 -20.40 3.17
C ASP A 69 4.68 -21.68 2.41
N ALA A 70 5.46 -22.56 3.06
CA ALA A 70 6.01 -23.78 2.45
C ALA A 70 4.94 -24.75 1.92
N LEU A 71 3.70 -24.70 2.42
CA LEU A 71 2.62 -25.55 1.90
C LEU A 71 2.06 -24.97 0.60
N LYS A 72 1.91 -23.65 0.51
CA LYS A 72 1.40 -22.95 -0.67
C LYS A 72 2.43 -22.88 -1.77
N GLU A 73 3.71 -22.70 -1.43
CA GLU A 73 4.79 -22.57 -2.41
C GLU A 73 4.99 -23.80 -3.29
N LYS A 74 4.61 -24.99 -2.80
CA LYS A 74 4.60 -26.23 -3.58
C LYS A 74 3.69 -26.14 -4.81
N TRP A 75 2.66 -25.31 -4.75
CA TRP A 75 1.63 -25.20 -5.78
C TRP A 75 1.63 -23.84 -6.49
N GLU A 76 1.86 -22.76 -5.74
CA GLU A 76 1.82 -21.37 -6.22
C GLU A 76 3.19 -20.85 -6.66
N GLY A 77 4.27 -21.59 -6.37
CA GLY A 77 5.65 -21.16 -6.59
C GLY A 77 6.24 -20.43 -5.38
N ALA A 78 7.55 -20.20 -5.41
CA ALA A 78 8.26 -19.52 -4.32
C ALA A 78 7.71 -18.10 -4.10
N ARG A 79 7.51 -17.73 -2.84
CA ARG A 79 7.15 -16.37 -2.42
C ARG A 79 8.29 -15.73 -1.67
N THR A 80 8.37 -14.40 -1.73
CA THR A 80 9.42 -13.64 -1.05
C THR A 80 9.21 -13.70 0.46
N SER A 81 10.20 -14.24 1.18
CA SER A 81 10.20 -14.21 2.64
C SER A 81 10.43 -12.78 3.17
N PRO A 82 10.01 -12.44 4.39
CA PRO A 82 10.30 -11.12 4.97
C PRO A 82 11.80 -10.77 5.00
N ASP A 83 12.65 -11.77 5.21
CA ASP A 83 14.11 -11.58 5.18
C ASP A 83 14.60 -11.25 3.76
N ASP A 84 14.05 -11.91 2.75
CA ASP A 84 14.36 -11.64 1.34
C ASP A 84 13.85 -10.26 0.90
N VAL A 85 12.74 -9.80 1.47
CA VAL A 85 12.24 -8.43 1.26
C VAL A 85 13.28 -7.40 1.68
N VAL A 86 13.81 -7.52 2.90
CA VAL A 86 14.84 -6.60 3.42
C VAL A 86 16.13 -6.69 2.59
N ARG A 87 16.56 -7.91 2.24
CA ARG A 87 17.83 -8.15 1.54
C ARG A 87 17.81 -7.70 0.08
N HIS A 88 16.75 -8.00 -0.66
CA HIS A 88 16.70 -7.80 -2.11
C HIS A 88 16.00 -6.50 -2.52
N PHE A 89 15.02 -6.03 -1.75
CA PHE A 89 14.25 -4.83 -2.06
C PHE A 89 14.67 -3.63 -1.20
N HIS A 90 15.70 -3.79 -0.38
CA HIS A 90 16.26 -2.74 0.48
C HIS A 90 15.19 -2.04 1.32
N ALA A 91 14.17 -2.78 1.75
CA ALA A 91 13.22 -2.30 2.74
C ALA A 91 13.93 -2.21 4.10
N ASP A 92 13.65 -1.16 4.87
CA ASP A 92 14.19 -1.02 6.23
C ASP A 92 13.46 -1.96 7.20
N ASP A 93 12.19 -2.30 6.90
CA ASP A 93 11.38 -3.26 7.64
C ASP A 93 10.42 -4.01 6.70
N ALA A 94 10.13 -5.27 7.02
CA ALA A 94 9.24 -6.14 6.28
C ALA A 94 8.21 -6.78 7.22
N GLN A 95 6.93 -6.58 6.93
CA GLN A 95 5.83 -7.00 7.79
C GLN A 95 4.76 -7.78 7.01
N PRO A 96 3.95 -8.62 7.67
CA PRO A 96 2.86 -9.30 6.98
C PRO A 96 1.80 -8.29 6.53
N ILE A 97 1.16 -8.53 5.38
CA ILE A 97 0.10 -7.67 4.84
C ILE A 97 -1.09 -7.51 5.79
N SER A 98 -1.34 -8.51 6.66
CA SER A 98 -2.35 -8.43 7.71
C SER A 98 -2.08 -7.32 8.74
N ALA A 99 -0.82 -6.92 8.92
CA ALA A 99 -0.42 -5.83 9.81
C ALA A 99 -0.52 -4.44 9.15
N PHE A 100 -0.78 -4.36 7.84
CA PHE A 100 -0.85 -3.09 7.12
C PHE A 100 -1.99 -2.17 7.63
N PRO A 101 -3.25 -2.61 7.78
CA PRO A 101 -4.32 -1.71 8.26
C PRO A 101 -4.07 -1.07 9.64
N PRO A 102 -3.63 -1.80 10.68
CA PRO A 102 -3.29 -1.16 11.96
C PRO A 102 -2.02 -0.30 11.88
N ALA A 103 -1.01 -0.71 11.11
CA ALA A 103 0.20 0.09 10.91
C ALA A 103 -0.12 1.42 10.23
N LEU A 104 -0.93 1.41 9.17
CA LEU A 104 -1.36 2.61 8.45
C LEU A 104 -2.06 3.60 9.38
N LYS A 105 -2.94 3.13 10.27
CA LYS A 105 -3.59 4.01 11.26
C LYS A 105 -2.59 4.67 12.22
N LYS A 106 -1.58 3.91 12.63
CA LYS A 106 -0.50 4.41 13.50
C LYS A 106 0.32 5.49 12.78
N PHE A 107 0.76 5.24 11.55
CA PHE A 107 1.51 6.22 10.74
C PHE A 107 0.67 7.45 10.39
N ALA A 108 -0.61 7.26 10.07
CA ALA A 108 -1.52 8.35 9.76
C ALA A 108 -1.79 9.26 10.97
N ALA A 109 -1.72 8.73 12.20
CA ALA A 109 -1.89 9.53 13.41
C ALA A 109 -0.66 10.41 13.72
N SER A 110 0.54 9.99 13.29
CA SER A 110 1.78 10.74 13.50
C SER A 110 2.19 11.63 12.33
N ALA A 111 1.59 11.45 11.16
CA ALA A 111 1.96 12.17 9.94
C ALA A 111 1.17 13.47 9.77
N ASP A 112 1.85 14.54 9.36
CA ASP A 112 1.23 15.82 9.00
C ASP A 112 0.61 15.75 7.60
N HIS A 113 1.28 15.01 6.71
CA HIS A 113 0.93 14.90 5.30
C HIS A 113 0.90 13.43 4.87
N ILE A 114 -0.21 13.02 4.24
CA ILE A 114 -0.39 11.66 3.75
C ILE A 114 -0.60 11.73 2.24
N TYR A 115 0.33 11.12 1.51
CA TYR A 115 0.31 10.99 0.06
C TYR A 115 -0.11 9.57 -0.30
N VAL A 116 -1.15 9.43 -1.11
CA VAL A 116 -1.66 8.12 -1.54
C VAL A 116 -1.91 8.15 -3.04
N ASP A 117 -1.45 7.12 -3.73
CA ASP A 117 -1.93 6.81 -5.08
C ASP A 117 -3.30 6.14 -4.93
N ILE A 118 -4.36 6.92 -5.14
CA ILE A 118 -5.72 6.41 -5.17
C ILE A 118 -5.99 6.11 -6.65
N PRO A 119 -5.99 4.83 -7.07
CA PRO A 119 -6.33 4.52 -8.44
C PRO A 119 -7.71 5.09 -8.71
N SER A 120 -7.85 5.85 -9.80
CA SER A 120 -9.13 6.44 -10.16
C SER A 120 -10.14 5.31 -10.17
N THR A 121 -11.07 5.30 -9.22
CA THR A 121 -12.18 4.37 -9.29
C THR A 121 -12.84 4.73 -10.61
N SER A 122 -12.75 3.86 -11.62
CA SER A 122 -13.63 3.96 -12.75
C SER A 122 -15.01 3.80 -12.14
N SER A 123 -15.66 4.91 -11.85
CA SER A 123 -17.07 4.96 -11.56
C SER A 123 -17.70 4.40 -12.83
N SER A 124 -17.93 3.09 -12.84
CA SER A 124 -18.83 2.46 -13.78
C SER A 124 -20.16 3.15 -13.54
N LYS A 125 -20.42 4.19 -14.34
CA LYS A 125 -21.73 4.79 -14.52
C LYS A 125 -22.62 3.69 -15.10
N ARG A 126 -23.18 2.85 -14.23
CA ARG A 126 -24.42 2.05 -14.37
C ARG A 126 -24.54 1.06 -13.20
N ALA A 127 -25.15 1.53 -12.11
CA ALA A 127 -26.04 0.71 -11.30
C ALA A 127 -27.00 1.66 -10.57
N ARG A 128 -28.28 1.29 -10.56
CA ARG A 128 -29.41 2.09 -10.05
C ARG A 128 -29.16 2.58 -8.62
N ALA A 129 -29.68 3.77 -8.34
CA ALA A 129 -29.74 4.34 -7.00
C ALA A 129 -30.39 3.36 -6.01
N VAL A 130 -29.59 2.90 -5.05
CA VAL A 130 -30.05 2.48 -3.72
C VAL A 130 -29.14 3.16 -2.71
N SER A 131 -29.76 3.91 -1.81
CA SER A 131 -29.15 4.80 -0.82
C SER A 131 -28.12 4.09 0.09
N PRO A 132 -26.99 4.73 0.46
CA PRO A 132 -25.76 4.03 0.83
C PRO A 132 -25.54 3.94 2.35
N ARG A 133 -25.00 2.81 2.82
CA ARG A 133 -24.16 2.79 4.03
C ARG A 133 -22.74 3.16 3.61
N SER A 134 -22.55 4.46 3.39
CA SER A 134 -21.31 5.03 2.87
C SER A 134 -20.19 5.06 3.93
N LEU A 135 -19.00 4.64 3.51
CA LEU A 135 -17.73 4.74 4.24
C LEU A 135 -17.34 6.18 4.60
N LEU A 136 -17.98 7.18 3.97
CA LEU A 136 -17.82 8.61 4.29
C LEU A 136 -18.13 8.95 5.75
N LYS A 137 -18.90 8.11 6.46
CA LYS A 137 -19.15 8.27 7.91
C LYS A 137 -17.87 8.12 8.76
N TYR A 138 -16.89 7.35 8.29
CA TYR A 138 -15.63 7.11 9.01
C TYR A 138 -14.55 8.15 8.72
N LEU A 139 -14.81 9.06 7.78
CA LEU A 139 -13.88 10.11 7.36
C LEU A 139 -14.28 11.50 7.87
N SER A 140 -15.36 11.61 8.65
CA SER A 140 -15.73 12.87 9.31
C SER A 140 -14.96 13.02 10.63
N PRO A 141 -14.21 14.11 10.84
CA PRO A 141 -13.43 14.29 12.05
C PRO A 141 -14.32 14.79 13.20
N SER A 142 -14.53 13.95 14.21
CA SER A 142 -14.91 14.43 15.54
C SER A 142 -13.66 14.93 16.25
N GLY A 143 -13.38 16.23 16.12
CA GLY A 143 -12.50 16.98 17.03
C GLY A 143 -11.01 16.66 17.00
N GLY A 144 -10.22 17.59 16.45
CA GLY A 144 -8.85 17.86 16.92
C GLY A 144 -7.71 17.03 16.33
N CYS A 145 -7.36 17.30 15.07
CA CYS A 145 -5.99 17.40 14.50
C CYS A 145 -6.09 17.27 12.96
N ARG A 146 -5.55 18.23 12.22
CA ARG A 146 -5.70 18.35 10.77
C ARG A 146 -4.52 17.71 10.04
N ALA A 147 -4.58 16.39 9.78
CA ALA A 147 -3.71 15.79 8.77
C ALA A 147 -4.25 16.16 7.38
N ARG A 148 -3.37 16.68 6.50
CA ARG A 148 -3.75 17.10 5.14
C ARG A 148 -3.53 15.92 4.19
N ILE A 149 -4.60 15.26 3.76
CA ILE A 149 -4.54 14.19 2.75
C ILE A 149 -4.34 14.84 1.38
N MET A 150 -3.25 14.50 0.70
CA MET A 150 -2.95 14.96 -0.65
C MET A 150 -2.94 13.76 -1.60
N ILE A 151 -3.76 13.83 -2.66
CA ILE A 151 -3.80 12.82 -3.71
C ILE A 151 -2.71 13.18 -4.72
N VAL A 152 -1.79 12.26 -4.96
CA VAL A 152 -0.78 12.35 -6.02
C VAL A 152 -1.31 11.57 -7.21
N SER A 153 -1.42 12.24 -8.36
CA SER A 153 -1.90 11.69 -9.64
C SER A 153 -0.78 11.59 -10.66
#